data_AF-A0A535ZWA9-F1
#
_entry.id   AF-A0A535ZWA9-F1
#
_cell.length_a   1.000
_cell.length_b   1.000
_cell.length_c   1.000
_cell.angle_alpha   90.00
_cell.angle_beta   90.00
_cell.angle_gamma   90.00
#
_symmetry.space_group_name_H-M   'P 1'
#
loop_
_entity.id
_entity.type
_entity.pdbx_description
1 polymer ?
#
loop_
_entity_poly.entity_id
_entity_poly.type
_entity_poly.pdbx_seq_one_letter_code
_entity_poly.pdbx_strand_id
1 'polypeptide(L)'
;MWTLFAAVFYLLIAIPAVPDFNNTLSDFLLIITYWLGPWGIILIEEHFIFRRGQYNVEDWNTPQKLPVGWAALVSMAFGLLGVYLGAAQVLFVGPIANLFNPPYGMDIGFELGLVFAGIAYFFLRRVELALSGR
;
A
#
# COMPACT_ATOMS: atom_id res chain seq x y z
N MET A 1 4.58 28.49 -7.37
CA MET A 1 5.06 28.41 -5.99
C MET A 1 5.20 26.96 -5.54
N TRP A 2 4.13 26.18 -5.42
CA TRP A 2 4.19 24.76 -4.96
C TRP A 2 5.10 23.87 -5.83
N THR A 3 5.04 24.03 -7.14
CA THR A 3 5.88 23.28 -8.10
C THR A 3 7.37 23.59 -7.97
N LEU A 4 7.74 24.83 -7.61
CA LEU A 4 9.14 25.23 -7.41
C LEU A 4 9.72 24.58 -6.14
N PHE A 5 8.93 24.54 -5.06
CA PHE A 5 9.34 23.87 -3.82
C PHE A 5 9.52 22.37 -4.02
N ALA A 6 8.57 21.72 -4.69
CA ALA A 6 8.71 20.31 -5.07
C ALA A 6 9.95 20.10 -5.94
N ALA A 7 10.22 21.03 -6.85
CA ALA A 7 11.38 20.96 -7.74
C ALA A 7 12.72 21.01 -6.99
N VAL A 8 12.87 21.98 -6.10
CA VAL A 8 14.07 22.09 -5.26
C VAL A 8 14.22 20.85 -4.36
N PHE A 9 13.12 20.37 -3.77
CA PHE A 9 13.15 19.23 -2.86
C PHE A 9 13.58 17.93 -3.54
N TYR A 10 13.00 17.57 -4.70
CA TYR A 10 13.42 16.34 -5.38
C TYR A 10 14.86 16.45 -5.90
N LEU A 11 15.32 17.64 -6.27
CA LEU A 11 16.68 17.86 -6.78
C LEU A 11 17.72 17.67 -5.67
N LEU A 12 17.42 18.10 -4.44
CA LEU A 12 18.25 17.84 -3.25
C LEU A 12 18.38 16.36 -2.91
N ILE A 13 17.34 15.56 -3.18
CA ILE A 13 17.38 14.09 -3.00
C ILE A 13 18.10 13.41 -4.17
N ALA A 14 17.96 13.94 -5.39
CA ALA A 14 18.55 13.36 -6.60
C ALA A 14 20.08 13.50 -6.65
N ILE A 15 20.65 14.64 -6.22
CA ILE A 15 22.11 14.86 -6.23
C ILE A 15 22.90 13.76 -5.48
N PRO A 16 22.58 13.44 -4.20
CA PRO A 16 23.28 12.38 -3.47
C PRO A 16 22.95 10.97 -3.96
N ALA A 17 21.91 10.77 -4.78
CA ALA A 17 21.54 9.47 -5.33
C ALA A 17 22.36 9.06 -6.58
N VAL A 18 23.04 10.00 -7.24
CA VAL A 18 23.81 9.72 -8.47
C VAL A 18 24.95 8.70 -8.29
N PRO A 19 25.77 8.76 -7.21
CA PRO A 19 26.92 7.86 -7.07
C PRO A 19 26.55 6.38 -6.96
N ASP A 20 25.37 6.07 -6.42
CA ASP A 20 24.85 4.71 -6.30
C ASP A 20 23.40 4.63 -6.83
N PHE A 21 23.22 5.08 -8.07
CA PHE A 21 21.92 5.24 -8.69
C PHE A 21 21.11 3.94 -8.74
N ASN A 22 21.75 2.82 -9.08
CA ASN A 22 21.03 1.56 -9.27
C ASN A 22 20.46 1.01 -7.95
N ASN A 23 21.24 1.05 -6.86
CA ASN A 23 20.77 0.61 -5.55
C ASN A 23 19.71 1.58 -5.01
N THR A 24 19.96 2.88 -5.11
CA THR A 24 19.01 3.90 -4.64
C THR A 24 17.67 3.81 -5.38
N LEU A 25 17.70 3.58 -6.70
CA LEU A 25 16.49 3.37 -7.50
C LEU A 25 15.76 2.10 -7.07
N SER A 26 16.49 1.00 -6.83
CA SER A 26 15.90 -0.28 -6.43
C SER A 26 15.20 -0.18 -5.07
N ASP A 27 15.86 0.40 -4.07
CA ASP A 27 15.29 0.63 -2.74
C ASP A 27 14.07 1.55 -2.81
N PHE A 28 14.14 2.61 -3.61
CA PHE A 28 13.02 3.51 -3.83
C PHE A 28 11.80 2.83 -4.46
N LEU A 29 12.03 1.99 -5.48
CA LEU A 29 10.96 1.22 -6.13
C LEU A 29 10.33 0.20 -5.17
N LEU A 30 11.11 -0.41 -4.27
CA LEU A 30 10.58 -1.30 -3.24
C LEU A 30 9.68 -0.55 -2.26
N ILE A 31 10.09 0.63 -1.79
CA ILE A 31 9.26 1.48 -0.90
C ILE A 31 7.93 1.85 -1.57
N ILE A 32 7.94 2.19 -2.86
CA ILE A 32 6.70 2.47 -3.60
C ILE A 32 5.81 1.22 -3.64
N THR A 33 6.41 0.06 -3.91
CA THR A 33 5.70 -1.22 -4.05
C THR A 33 5.07 -1.66 -2.73
N TYR A 34 5.72 -1.38 -1.60
CA TYR A 34 5.21 -1.65 -0.26
C TYR A 34 3.93 -0.90 0.09
N TRP A 35 3.75 0.31 -0.44
CA TRP A 35 2.49 1.04 -0.28
C TRP A 35 1.48 0.64 -1.36
N LEU A 36 1.90 0.54 -2.62
CA LEU A 36 1.00 0.27 -3.74
C LEU A 36 0.42 -1.14 -3.73
N GLY A 37 1.12 -2.14 -3.19
CA GLY A 37 0.62 -3.51 -3.11
C GLY A 37 -0.67 -3.62 -2.29
N PRO A 38 -0.64 -3.30 -0.98
CA PRO A 38 -1.82 -3.27 -0.13
C PRO A 38 -2.96 -2.40 -0.68
N TRP A 39 -2.64 -1.22 -1.20
CA TRP A 39 -3.65 -0.33 -1.77
C TRP A 39 -4.28 -0.91 -3.04
N GLY A 40 -3.46 -1.51 -3.90
CA GLY A 40 -3.89 -2.13 -5.15
C GLY A 40 -4.85 -3.29 -4.93
N ILE A 41 -4.56 -4.19 -3.98
CA ILE A 41 -5.46 -5.33 -3.71
C ILE A 41 -6.79 -4.88 -3.13
N ILE A 42 -6.81 -3.87 -2.25
CA ILE A 42 -8.05 -3.28 -1.72
C ILE A 42 -8.93 -2.75 -2.86
N LEU A 43 -8.34 -2.02 -3.83
CA LEU A 43 -9.07 -1.51 -4.98
C LEU A 43 -9.55 -2.61 -5.93
N ILE A 44 -8.73 -3.63 -6.17
CA ILE A 44 -9.09 -4.80 -6.98
C ILE A 44 -10.29 -5.50 -6.35
N GLU A 45 -10.25 -5.77 -5.05
CA GLU A 45 -11.36 -6.41 -4.35
C GLU A 45 -12.63 -5.56 -4.38
N GLU A 46 -12.51 -4.25 -4.14
CA GLU A 46 -13.64 -3.32 -4.24
C GLU A 46 -14.26 -3.33 -5.65
N HIS A 47 -13.42 -3.27 -6.69
CA HIS A 47 -13.88 -3.24 -8.08
C HIS A 47 -14.54 -4.56 -8.51
N PHE A 48 -13.88 -5.69 -8.26
CA PHE A 48 -14.29 -6.98 -8.80
C PHE A 48 -15.28 -7.73 -7.91
N ILE A 49 -15.11 -7.70 -6.58
CA ILE A 49 -15.91 -8.52 -5.66
C ILE A 49 -17.16 -7.75 -5.22
N PHE A 50 -16.99 -6.51 -4.75
CA PHE A 50 -18.07 -5.74 -4.11
C PHE A 50 -18.89 -4.92 -5.10
N ARG A 51 -18.24 -4.13 -5.96
CA ARG A 51 -18.91 -3.28 -6.96
C ARG A 51 -19.18 -4.01 -8.27
N ARG A 52 -18.43 -5.07 -8.57
CA ARG A 52 -18.53 -5.86 -9.82
C ARG A 52 -18.49 -4.97 -11.07
N GLY A 53 -17.65 -3.93 -11.04
CA GLY A 53 -17.52 -2.95 -12.13
C GLY A 53 -18.67 -1.95 -12.25
N GLN A 54 -19.68 -1.96 -11.37
CA GLN A 54 -20.78 -1.00 -11.40
C GLN A 54 -20.49 0.21 -10.50
N TYR A 55 -20.41 1.38 -11.13
CA TYR A 55 -20.21 2.66 -10.46
C TYR A 55 -21.35 3.59 -10.86
N ASN A 56 -21.99 4.21 -9.88
CA ASN A 56 -22.93 5.29 -10.17
C ASN A 56 -22.16 6.58 -10.42
N VAL A 57 -22.02 6.94 -11.70
CA VAL A 57 -21.26 8.12 -12.12
C VAL A 57 -21.90 9.42 -11.65
N GLU A 58 -23.21 9.43 -11.35
CA GLU A 58 -23.94 10.62 -10.88
C GLU A 58 -23.66 10.93 -9.40
N ASP A 59 -23.22 9.94 -8.62
CA ASP A 59 -23.05 10.05 -7.18
C ASP A 59 -21.63 10.43 -6.75
N TRP A 60 -20.70 10.60 -7.72
CA TRP A 60 -19.27 10.81 -7.45
C TRP A 60 -18.97 12.00 -6.54
N ASN A 61 -19.79 13.05 -6.60
CA ASN A 61 -19.63 14.29 -5.83
C ASN A 61 -20.60 14.39 -4.65
N THR A 62 -21.27 13.30 -4.27
CA THR A 62 -22.22 13.28 -3.15
C THR A 62 -21.61 12.49 -1.98
N PRO A 63 -21.00 13.14 -0.97
CA PRO A 63 -20.32 12.46 0.13
C PRO A 63 -21.22 11.48 0.88
N GLN A 64 -22.51 11.78 0.98
CA GLN A 64 -23.46 10.92 1.66
C GLN A 64 -23.69 9.60 0.93
N LYS A 65 -23.36 9.47 -0.35
CA LYS A 65 -23.57 8.25 -1.14
C LYS A 65 -22.27 7.45 -1.31
N LEU A 66 -21.16 7.97 -0.82
CA LEU A 66 -19.86 7.28 -0.82
C LEU A 66 -19.76 6.32 0.38
N PRO A 67 -19.02 5.21 0.25
CA PRO A 67 -18.74 4.31 1.36
C PRO A 67 -17.97 5.06 2.46
N VAL A 68 -18.21 4.69 3.72
CA VAL A 68 -17.57 5.32 4.90
C VAL A 68 -16.05 5.15 4.87
N GLY A 69 -15.55 4.06 4.31
CA GLY A 69 -14.14 3.87 3.98
C GLY A 69 -13.28 3.38 5.15
N TRP A 70 -13.88 3.13 6.32
CA TRP A 70 -13.13 2.67 7.50
C TRP A 70 -12.55 1.26 7.28
N ALA A 71 -13.26 0.39 6.54
CA ALA A 71 -12.76 -0.94 6.21
C ALA A 71 -11.47 -0.87 5.37
N ALA A 72 -11.40 0.06 4.42
CA ALA A 72 -10.20 0.28 3.61
C ALA A 72 -9.03 0.79 4.46
N LEU A 73 -9.27 1.76 5.36
CA LEU A 73 -8.25 2.30 6.25
C LEU A 73 -7.65 1.22 7.17
N VAL A 74 -8.50 0.41 7.80
CA VAL A 74 -8.04 -0.66 8.71
C VAL A 74 -7.30 -1.74 7.93
N SER A 75 -7.80 -2.13 6.75
CA SER A 75 -7.14 -3.12 5.90
C SER A 75 -5.79 -2.63 5.39
N MET A 76 -5.67 -1.33 5.08
CA MET A 76 -4.42 -0.71 4.71
C MET A 76 -3.40 -0.78 5.87
N ALA A 77 -3.84 -0.54 7.10
CA ALA A 77 -2.98 -0.67 8.27
C ALA A 77 -2.48 -2.12 8.46
N PHE A 78 -3.36 -3.13 8.28
CA PHE A 78 -2.95 -4.53 8.30
C PHE A 78 -1.98 -4.89 7.18
N GLY A 79 -2.19 -4.36 5.97
CA GLY A 79 -1.26 -4.50 4.86
C GLY A 79 0.12 -3.93 5.17
N LEU A 80 0.18 -2.71 5.71
CA LEU A 80 1.45 -2.08 6.12
C LEU A 80 2.14 -2.85 7.26
N LEU A 81 1.38 -3.46 8.16
CA LEU A 81 1.94 -4.39 9.16
C LEU A 81 2.54 -5.63 8.48
N GLY A 82 1.87 -6.20 7.48
CA GLY A 82 2.41 -7.31 6.68
C GLY A 82 3.72 -6.96 5.99
N VAL A 83 3.78 -5.78 5.37
CA VAL A 83 5.01 -5.21 4.78
C VAL A 83 6.10 -5.08 5.84
N TYR A 84 5.80 -4.45 6.98
CA TYR A 84 6.78 -4.26 8.05
C TYR A 84 7.38 -5.58 8.54
N LEU A 85 6.59 -6.65 8.54
CA LEU A 85 7.09 -7.96 8.95
C LEU A 85 7.99 -8.63 7.89
N GLY A 86 7.72 -8.39 6.60
CA GLY A 86 8.39 -9.02 5.47
C GLY A 86 9.43 -8.19 4.72
N ALA A 87 9.54 -6.90 5.02
CA ALA A 87 10.46 -6.00 4.30
C ALA A 87 11.92 -6.34 4.61
N ALA A 88 12.74 -6.48 3.58
CA ALA A 88 14.19 -6.52 3.71
C ALA A 88 14.79 -5.36 2.89
N GLN A 89 15.12 -4.28 3.60
CA GLN A 89 15.69 -3.06 3.06
C GLN A 89 17.08 -2.83 3.69
N VAL A 90 17.90 -2.01 3.04
CA VAL A 90 19.24 -1.66 3.55
C VAL A 90 19.21 -1.13 4.99
N LEU A 91 18.16 -0.39 5.35
CA LEU A 91 18.01 0.22 6.68
C LEU A 91 17.19 -0.63 7.67
N PHE A 92 16.47 -1.64 7.20
CA PHE A 92 15.53 -2.38 8.05
C PHE A 92 15.25 -3.77 7.49
N VAL A 93 15.44 -4.80 8.33
CA VAL A 93 15.05 -6.18 8.03
C VAL A 93 13.96 -6.59 9.00
N GLY A 94 12.79 -6.92 8.45
CA GLY A 94 11.61 -7.34 9.20
C GLY A 94 11.81 -8.70 9.89
N PRO A 95 11.07 -8.98 10.98
CA PRO A 95 11.21 -10.22 11.72
C PRO A 95 11.00 -11.48 10.88
N ILE A 96 10.05 -11.47 9.94
CA ILE A 96 9.79 -12.63 9.06
C ILE A 96 10.86 -12.70 7.97
N ALA A 97 11.25 -11.56 7.40
CA ALA A 97 12.35 -11.50 6.43
C ALA A 97 13.64 -12.09 7.00
N ASN A 98 13.96 -11.81 8.26
CA ASN A 98 15.18 -12.28 8.93
C ASN A 98 15.17 -13.79 9.24
N LEU A 99 14.01 -14.46 9.20
CA LEU A 99 13.95 -15.92 9.35
C LEU A 99 14.53 -16.64 8.13
N PHE A 100 14.52 -15.97 6.96
CA PHE A 100 14.98 -16.53 5.70
C PHE A 100 16.32 -15.89 5.30
N ASN A 101 17.37 -16.69 5.13
CA ASN A 101 18.72 -16.25 4.74
C ASN A 101 19.35 -15.16 5.65
N PRO A 102 19.58 -15.42 6.95
CA PRO A 102 20.30 -14.49 7.81
C PRO A 102 21.75 -14.29 7.31
N PRO A 103 22.29 -13.05 7.30
CA PRO A 103 21.78 -11.80 7.88
C PRO A 103 21.05 -10.87 6.89
N TYR A 104 21.00 -11.21 5.61
CA TYR A 104 20.48 -10.33 4.56
C TYR A 104 18.94 -10.34 4.48
N GLY A 105 18.31 -11.42 4.93
CA GLY A 105 16.87 -11.59 4.84
C GLY A 105 16.40 -11.94 3.42
N MET A 106 15.13 -12.29 3.29
CA MET A 106 14.44 -12.36 1.99
C MET A 106 13.28 -11.36 2.02
N ASP A 107 13.25 -10.44 1.05
CA ASP A 107 12.15 -9.49 0.93
C ASP A 107 10.90 -10.22 0.43
N ILE A 108 9.90 -10.27 1.30
CA ILE A 108 8.56 -10.77 1.02
C ILE A 108 7.50 -9.77 1.50
N GLY A 109 7.90 -8.51 1.69
CA GLY A 109 7.05 -7.45 2.24
C GLY A 109 5.85 -7.15 1.33
N PHE A 110 6.07 -7.19 0.01
CA PHE A 110 5.01 -6.99 -0.97
C PHE A 110 3.93 -8.07 -0.87
N GLU A 111 4.34 -9.35 -0.89
CA GLU A 111 3.44 -10.50 -0.84
C GLU A 111 2.66 -10.55 0.46
N LEU A 112 3.34 -10.35 1.60
CA LEU A 112 2.69 -10.30 2.91
C LEU A 112 1.72 -9.12 3.02
N GLY A 113 2.11 -7.95 2.53
CA GLY A 113 1.25 -6.77 2.50
C GLY A 113 -0.02 -6.99 1.67
N LEU A 114 0.12 -7.62 0.50
CA LEU A 114 -0.99 -7.95 -0.39
C LEU A 114 -1.94 -8.95 0.27
N VAL A 115 -1.41 -10.04 0.84
CA VAL A 115 -2.22 -11.08 1.49
C VAL A 115 -2.93 -10.55 2.72
N PHE A 116 -2.23 -9.78 3.57
CA PHE A 116 -2.82 -9.26 4.81
C PHE A 116 -3.89 -8.21 4.51
N ALA A 117 -3.64 -7.29 3.58
CA ALA A 117 -4.62 -6.30 3.17
C ALA A 117 -5.82 -6.92 2.48
N GLY A 118 -5.61 -7.88 1.58
CA GLY A 118 -6.71 -8.56 0.88
C GLY A 118 -7.60 -9.37 1.82
N ILE A 119 -7.00 -10.19 2.69
CA ILE A 119 -7.78 -10.94 3.70
C ILE A 119 -8.55 -9.98 4.61
N ALA A 120 -7.89 -8.95 5.14
CA ALA A 120 -8.53 -7.98 6.02
C ALA A 120 -9.69 -7.27 5.31
N TYR A 121 -9.48 -6.80 4.08
CA TYR A 121 -10.48 -6.04 3.34
C TYR A 121 -11.68 -6.90 2.95
N PHE A 122 -11.44 -8.11 2.47
CA PHE A 122 -12.49 -9.06 2.15
C PHE A 122 -13.47 -9.28 3.31
N PHE A 123 -12.99 -9.43 4.54
CA PHE A 123 -13.86 -9.60 5.72
C PHE A 123 -14.43 -8.29 6.22
N LEU A 124 -13.60 -7.26 6.42
CA LEU A 124 -14.03 -5.97 6.98
C LEU A 124 -15.03 -5.26 6.09
N ARG A 125 -14.89 -5.37 4.76
CA ARG A 125 -15.83 -4.77 3.83
C ARG A 125 -17.22 -5.41 3.91
N ARG A 126 -17.34 -6.71 4.16
CA ARG A 126 -18.66 -7.34 4.41
C ARG A 126 -19.32 -6.78 5.66
N VAL A 127 -18.53 -6.54 6.71
CA VAL A 127 -19.03 -5.94 7.95
C VAL A 127 -19.46 -4.49 7.71
N GLU A 128 -18.67 -3.71 6.95
CA GLU A 128 -19.03 -2.34 6.57
C GLU A 128 -20.35 -2.29 5.79
N LEU A 129 -20.54 -3.16 4.79
CA LEU A 129 -21.78 -3.24 4.02
C LEU A 129 -22.98 -3.63 4.91
N ALA A 130 -22.78 -4.58 5.84
CA ALA A 130 -23.84 -5.01 6.76
C ALA A 130 -24.24 -3.92 7.77
N LEU A 131 -23.28 -3.12 8.24
CA LEU A 131 -23.53 -2.03 9.19
C LEU A 131 -24.07 -0.77 8.52
N SER A 132 -23.54 -0.43 7.33
CA SER A 132 -23.87 0.82 6.66
C SER A 132 -25.11 0.72 5.76
N GLY A 133 -25.56 -0.50 5.40
CA GLY A 133 -26.66 -0.72 4.47
C GLY A 133 -26.45 -0.08 3.08
N ARG A 134 -25.18 0.24 2.75
CA ARG A 134 -24.70 0.97 1.58
C ARG A 134 -23.52 0.23 0.99
#